data_AF-Q5JHE2-F1
#
_entry.id   AF-Q5JHE2-F1
#
_cell.length_a   1.000
_cell.length_b   1.000
_cell.length_c   1.000
_cell.angle_alpha   90.00
_cell.angle_beta   90.00
_cell.angle_gamma   90.00
#
_symmetry.space_group_name_H-M   'P 1'
#
loop_
_entity.id
_entity.type
_entity.pdbx_description
1 polymer ?
#
loop_
_entity_poly.entity_id
_entity_poly.type
_entity_poly.pdbx_seq_one_letter_code
_entity_poly.pdbx_strand_id
1 'polypeptide(L)'
;MLGIGSLYFYYRVIFSPRFLRDYDVKNIEIPEFEGVQIISPEDFKNIKAQLENVPVLAFLRTLKPPESWKPFFFTTANNMEIPNTIRPTDLYKMVETVHRYLLEAERSGVKGIVLVEGLEYLRIHNEFPSIAKMMSTVRDYIISNKGALIVVIDKNALDEREYMLLRRILE
;
A
#
# COMPACT_ATOMS: atom_id res chain seq x y z
N MET A 1 -1.97 21.17 35.23
CA MET A 1 -3.12 20.40 34.70
C MET A 1 -3.34 20.50 33.17
N LEU A 2 -2.70 21.44 32.44
CA LEU A 2 -2.92 21.63 30.98
C LEU A 2 -2.22 20.61 30.06
N GLY A 3 -1.24 19.84 30.56
CA GLY A 3 -0.46 18.90 29.74
C GLY A 3 -1.19 17.61 29.37
N ILE A 4 -2.03 17.08 30.26
CA ILE A 4 -2.70 15.79 30.07
C ILE A 4 -3.78 15.87 28.99
N GLY A 5 -4.58 16.96 28.99
CA GLY A 5 -5.62 17.18 27.97
C GLY A 5 -5.04 17.39 26.58
N SER A 6 -3.91 18.10 26.48
CA SER A 6 -3.21 18.31 25.20
C SER A 6 -2.65 16.98 24.67
N LEU A 7 -2.01 16.17 25.52
CA LEU A 7 -1.48 14.87 25.13
C LEU A 7 -2.57 13.91 24.67
N TYR A 8 -3.70 13.87 25.36
CA TYR A 8 -4.86 13.07 24.97
C TYR A 8 -5.46 13.53 23.63
N PHE A 9 -5.53 14.85 23.38
CA PHE A 9 -6.00 15.38 22.10
C PHE A 9 -5.07 15.00 20.94
N TYR A 10 -3.75 15.15 21.10
CA TYR A 10 -2.78 14.71 20.10
C TYR A 10 -2.88 13.21 19.83
N TYR A 11 -3.00 12.41 20.89
CA TYR A 11 -3.22 10.97 20.76
C TYR A 11 -4.50 10.69 19.96
N ARG A 12 -5.62 11.35 20.27
CA ARG A 12 -6.86 11.14 19.52
C ARG A 12 -6.77 11.53 18.04
N VAL A 13 -6.08 12.62 17.70
CA VAL A 13 -5.95 13.08 16.30
C VAL A 13 -4.98 12.22 15.49
N ILE A 14 -3.89 11.75 16.10
CA ILE A 14 -2.90 10.88 15.45
C ILE A 14 -3.46 9.46 15.28
N PHE A 15 -4.27 8.99 16.23
CA PHE A 15 -4.77 7.61 16.28
C PHE A 15 -6.23 7.50 15.80
N SER A 16 -6.80 8.54 15.20
CA SER A 16 -8.13 8.44 14.58
C SER A 16 -8.08 7.47 13.39
N PRO A 17 -8.94 6.43 13.32
CA PRO A 17 -8.96 5.52 12.17
C PRO A 17 -9.19 6.28 10.87
N ARG A 18 -8.23 6.22 9.94
CA ARG A 18 -8.28 6.87 8.62
C ARG A 18 -8.50 5.89 7.49
N PHE A 19 -8.02 4.66 7.66
CA PHE A 19 -8.02 3.64 6.62
C PHE A 19 -9.12 2.60 6.87
N LEU A 20 -9.34 2.24 8.13
CA LEU A 20 -10.25 1.17 8.54
C LEU A 20 -11.58 1.69 9.08
N ARG A 21 -11.82 3.00 9.02
CA ARG A 21 -13.01 3.65 9.59
C ARG A 21 -14.33 3.05 9.07
N ASP A 22 -14.34 2.66 7.81
CA ASP A 22 -15.54 2.21 7.12
C ASP A 22 -15.67 0.66 7.14
N TYR A 23 -14.83 -0.04 7.92
CA TYR A 23 -14.79 -1.50 8.03
C TYR A 23 -15.32 -2.02 9.37
N ASP A 24 -16.05 -3.13 9.34
CA ASP A 24 -16.35 -3.91 10.55
C ASP A 24 -15.21 -4.89 10.86
N VAL A 25 -14.21 -4.34 11.54
CA VAL A 25 -12.96 -5.01 11.92
C VAL A 25 -13.16 -6.37 12.61
N LYS A 26 -14.28 -6.57 13.31
CA LYS A 26 -14.55 -7.81 14.07
C LYS A 26 -14.95 -9.00 13.19
N ASN A 27 -15.44 -8.74 11.98
CA ASN A 27 -16.00 -9.75 11.08
C ASN A 27 -15.11 -9.98 9.84
N ILE A 28 -13.88 -9.45 9.83
CA ILE A 28 -12.95 -9.66 8.73
C ILE A 28 -12.28 -11.03 8.88
N GLU A 29 -12.50 -11.90 7.90
CA GLU A 29 -11.70 -13.12 7.75
C GLU A 29 -10.25 -12.74 7.48
N ILE A 30 -9.34 -13.24 8.30
CA ILE A 30 -7.90 -12.97 8.15
C ILE A 30 -7.39 -13.82 6.99
N PRO A 31 -6.94 -13.22 5.88
CA PRO A 31 -6.41 -14.02 4.80
C PRO A 31 -5.03 -14.61 5.15
N GLU A 32 -4.72 -15.77 4.57
CA GLU A 32 -3.43 -16.47 4.72
C GLU A 32 -2.27 -15.80 3.96
N PHE A 33 -2.50 -14.65 3.30
CA PHE A 33 -1.44 -13.89 2.65
C PHE A 33 -0.44 -13.35 3.67
N GLU A 34 0.85 -13.67 3.51
CA GLU A 34 1.95 -13.12 4.32
C GLU A 34 3.16 -12.83 3.44
N GLY A 35 3.97 -11.86 3.87
CA GLY A 35 5.21 -11.52 3.18
C GLY A 35 4.97 -10.76 1.88
N VAL A 36 5.75 -11.05 0.85
CA VAL A 36 5.66 -10.38 -0.45
C VAL A 36 5.29 -11.36 -1.55
N GLN A 37 4.34 -10.96 -2.39
CA GLN A 37 3.92 -11.67 -3.58
C GLN A 37 4.04 -10.76 -4.80
N ILE A 38 4.80 -11.20 -5.79
CA ILE A 38 4.89 -10.53 -7.09
C ILE A 38 4.02 -11.31 -8.06
N ILE A 39 2.99 -10.66 -8.59
CA ILE A 39 1.98 -11.29 -9.45
C ILE A 39 1.89 -10.58 -10.81
N SER A 40 1.37 -11.30 -11.80
CA SER A 40 1.07 -10.71 -13.11
C SER A 40 -0.26 -9.92 -13.08
N PRO A 41 -0.48 -8.98 -14.02
CA PRO A 41 -1.78 -8.32 -14.19
C PRO A 41 -2.93 -9.30 -14.45
N GLU A 42 -2.66 -10.45 -15.06
CA GLU A 42 -3.64 -11.51 -15.29
C GLU A 42 -4.11 -12.14 -13.98
N ASP A 43 -3.18 -12.39 -13.06
CA ASP A 43 -3.44 -12.99 -11.74
C ASP A 43 -4.16 -12.03 -10.78
N PHE A 44 -4.11 -10.72 -11.05
CA PHE A 44 -4.78 -9.71 -10.24
C PHE A 44 -6.28 -9.98 -10.07
N LYS A 45 -6.95 -10.54 -11.09
CA LYS A 45 -8.39 -10.86 -10.99
C LYS A 45 -8.70 -11.86 -9.87
N ASN A 46 -7.83 -12.85 -9.70
CA ASN A 46 -8.00 -13.89 -8.68
C ASN A 46 -7.78 -13.30 -7.28
N ILE A 47 -6.70 -12.53 -7.11
CA ILE A 47 -6.39 -11.85 -5.86
C ILE A 47 -7.47 -10.83 -5.50
N LYS A 48 -7.98 -10.08 -6.48
CA LYS A 48 -9.06 -9.12 -6.30
C LYS A 48 -10.32 -9.79 -5.74
N ALA A 49 -10.69 -10.97 -6.25
CA ALA A 49 -11.85 -11.72 -5.77
C ALA A 49 -11.65 -12.22 -4.33
N GLN A 50 -10.45 -12.69 -3.99
CA GLN A 50 -10.14 -13.19 -2.64
C GLN A 50 -10.11 -12.07 -1.59
N LEU A 51 -9.76 -10.85 -1.99
CA LEU A 51 -9.60 -9.70 -1.10
C LEU A 51 -10.76 -8.70 -1.20
N GLU A 52 -11.89 -9.07 -1.80
CA GLU A 52 -13.00 -8.15 -2.06
C GLU A 52 -13.59 -7.54 -0.79
N ASN A 53 -13.62 -8.28 0.32
CA ASN A 53 -14.16 -7.82 1.60
C ASN A 53 -13.10 -7.52 2.66
N VAL A 54 -11.82 -7.49 2.26
CA VAL A 54 -10.69 -7.27 3.17
C VAL A 54 -10.15 -5.86 2.97
N PRO A 55 -9.72 -5.16 4.04
CA PRO A 55 -9.04 -3.89 3.91
C PRO A 55 -7.72 -4.04 3.15
N VAL A 56 -7.64 -3.34 2.02
CA VAL A 56 -6.43 -3.26 1.21
C VAL A 56 -6.12 -1.79 0.95
N LEU A 57 -4.90 -1.40 1.30
CA LEU A 57 -4.34 -0.12 0.86
C LEU A 57 -3.71 -0.33 -0.52
N ALA A 58 -4.33 0.22 -1.56
CA ALA A 58 -3.93 -0.04 -2.95
C ALA A 58 -3.32 1.20 -3.60
N PHE A 59 -2.07 1.12 -4.04
CA PHE A 59 -1.44 2.12 -4.89
C PHE A 59 -1.57 1.68 -6.34
N LEU A 60 -2.27 2.47 -7.16
CA LEU A 60 -2.73 2.05 -8.48
C LEU A 60 -2.44 3.12 -9.52
N ARG A 61 -2.23 2.71 -10.77
CA ARG A 61 -2.18 3.62 -11.93
C ARG A 61 -3.35 3.37 -12.86
N THR A 62 -3.64 2.11 -13.18
CA THR A 62 -4.60 1.74 -14.22
C THR A 62 -5.70 0.83 -13.71
N LEU A 63 -5.40 -0.02 -12.73
CA LEU A 63 -6.34 -1.02 -12.25
C LEU A 63 -7.49 -0.39 -11.46
N LYS A 64 -8.66 -1.01 -11.57
CA LYS A 64 -9.85 -0.60 -10.83
C LYS A 64 -9.99 -1.39 -9.53
N PRO A 65 -9.89 -0.74 -8.37
CA PRO A 65 -10.07 -1.40 -7.08
C PRO A 65 -11.55 -1.81 -6.88
N PRO A 66 -11.84 -2.82 -6.03
CA PRO A 66 -13.13 -2.94 -5.34
C PRO A 66 -13.48 -1.67 -4.55
N GLU A 67 -14.77 -1.47 -4.27
CA GLU A 67 -15.25 -0.32 -3.49
C GLU A 67 -14.79 -0.33 -2.04
N SER A 68 -14.56 -1.52 -1.48
CA SER A 68 -14.06 -1.70 -0.12
C SER A 68 -12.69 -1.06 0.03
N TRP A 69 -11.77 -1.29 -0.91
CA TRP A 69 -10.36 -0.92 -0.78
C TRP A 69 -10.14 0.57 -0.58
N LYS A 70 -8.97 0.92 -0.03
CA LYS A 70 -8.51 2.30 0.07
C LYS A 70 -7.49 2.61 -1.04
N PRO A 71 -7.92 3.14 -2.20
CA PRO A 71 -7.01 3.41 -3.30
C PRO A 71 -6.27 4.73 -3.14
N PHE A 72 -5.02 4.73 -3.62
CA PHE A 72 -4.20 5.89 -3.91
C PHE A 72 -3.74 5.83 -5.36
N PHE A 73 -4.11 6.81 -6.18
CA PHE A 73 -3.76 6.79 -7.60
C PHE A 73 -2.48 7.55 -7.90
N PHE A 74 -1.57 6.93 -8.64
CA PHE A 74 -0.39 7.61 -9.18
C PHE A 74 -0.79 8.54 -10.33
N THR A 75 -0.57 9.84 -10.16
CA THR A 75 -0.89 10.83 -11.20
C THR A 75 -0.06 12.10 -11.06
N THR A 76 0.26 12.73 -12.19
CA THR A 76 0.83 14.07 -12.24
C THR A 76 -0.24 15.16 -12.33
N ALA A 77 -1.51 14.79 -12.55
CA ALA A 77 -2.60 15.75 -12.68
C ALA A 77 -2.92 16.38 -11.32
N ASN A 78 -2.93 17.71 -11.28
CA ASN A 78 -3.42 18.48 -10.15
C ASN A 78 -4.94 18.62 -10.24
N ASN A 79 -5.67 17.50 -10.31
CA ASN A 79 -7.12 17.51 -10.30
C ASN A 79 -7.62 17.28 -8.87
N MET A 80 -8.22 18.32 -8.28
CA MET A 80 -8.90 18.25 -6.98
C MET A 80 -10.08 17.25 -6.96
N GLU A 81 -10.51 16.78 -8.14
CA GLU A 81 -11.63 15.85 -8.30
C GLU A 81 -11.28 14.38 -8.07
N ILE A 82 -9.99 14.00 -8.12
CA ILE A 82 -9.56 12.62 -7.82
C ILE A 82 -9.10 12.60 -6.36
N PRO A 83 -9.91 12.08 -5.41
CA PRO A 83 -9.46 11.94 -4.03
C PRO A 83 -8.33 10.91 -3.95
N ASN A 84 -7.44 11.07 -2.96
CA ASN A 84 -6.33 10.16 -2.68
C ASN A 84 -5.39 9.96 -3.88
N THR A 85 -4.72 11.02 -4.33
CA THR A 85 -3.68 10.93 -5.37
C THR A 85 -2.28 11.07 -4.80
N ILE A 86 -1.33 10.37 -5.40
CA ILE A 86 0.11 10.51 -5.10
C ILE A 86 0.84 10.85 -6.40
N ARG A 87 1.70 11.87 -6.35
CA ARG A 87 2.57 12.17 -7.49
C ARG A 87 3.59 11.05 -7.64
N PRO A 88 3.94 10.61 -8.85
CA PRO A 88 4.89 9.51 -9.03
C PRO A 88 6.28 9.81 -8.46
N THR A 89 6.64 11.08 -8.27
CA THR A 89 7.89 11.51 -7.61
C THR A 89 7.83 11.51 -6.08
N ASP A 90 6.64 11.44 -5.49
CA ASP A 90 6.43 11.51 -4.03
C ASP A 90 6.54 10.12 -3.38
N LEU A 91 7.60 9.36 -3.70
CA LEU A 91 7.82 7.99 -3.19
C LEU A 91 7.77 7.91 -1.65
N TYR A 92 8.21 8.97 -0.97
CA TYR A 92 8.15 9.07 0.50
C TYR A 92 6.71 9.06 1.05
N LYS A 93 5.75 9.64 0.32
CA LYS A 93 4.33 9.65 0.75
C LYS A 93 3.75 8.24 0.74
N MET A 94 4.16 7.41 -0.22
CA MET A 94 3.76 6.01 -0.27
C MET A 94 4.27 5.27 0.98
N VAL A 95 5.56 5.41 1.30
CA VAL A 95 6.17 4.80 2.48
C VAL A 95 5.47 5.24 3.77
N GLU A 96 5.24 6.55 3.95
CA GLU A 96 4.55 7.10 5.11
C GLU A 96 3.11 6.58 5.23
N THR A 97 2.40 6.49 4.09
CA THR A 97 1.01 6.04 4.05
C THR A 97 0.90 4.55 4.36
N VAL A 98 1.81 3.73 3.83
CA VAL A 98 1.94 2.31 4.19
C VAL A 98 2.19 2.17 5.70
N HIS A 99 3.19 2.86 6.24
CA HIS A 99 3.53 2.76 7.65
C HIS A 99 2.34 3.12 8.56
N ARG A 100 1.62 4.21 8.27
CA ARG A 100 0.42 4.58 9.04
C ARG A 100 -0.69 3.54 8.94
N TYR A 101 -0.91 2.99 7.76
CA TYR A 101 -1.91 1.96 7.55
C TYR A 101 -1.61 0.69 8.34
N LEU A 102 -0.36 0.22 8.31
CA LEU A 102 0.06 -0.97 9.04
C LEU A 102 -0.08 -0.79 10.56
N LEU A 103 0.28 0.38 11.10
CA LEU A 103 0.05 0.70 12.52
C LEU A 103 -1.44 0.72 12.89
N GLU A 104 -2.30 1.20 12.00
CA GLU A 104 -3.75 1.19 12.23
C GLU A 104 -4.32 -0.22 12.18
N ALA A 105 -3.85 -1.05 11.23
CA ALA A 105 -4.23 -2.45 11.09
C ALA A 105 -3.83 -3.27 12.32
N GLU A 106 -2.58 -3.17 12.75
CA GLU A 106 -2.05 -3.84 13.95
C GLU A 106 -2.90 -3.51 15.19
N ARG A 107 -3.17 -2.23 15.44
CA ARG A 107 -3.99 -1.78 16.58
C ARG A 107 -5.43 -2.25 16.53
N SER A 108 -5.94 -2.43 15.33
CA SER A 108 -7.30 -2.91 15.09
C SER A 108 -7.38 -4.44 15.10
N GLY A 109 -6.25 -5.15 15.21
CA GLY A 109 -6.21 -6.61 15.19
C GLY A 109 -6.49 -7.22 13.81
N VAL A 110 -6.32 -6.45 12.74
CA VAL A 110 -6.47 -6.92 11.35
C VAL A 110 -5.13 -6.97 10.65
N LYS A 111 -5.02 -7.86 9.67
CA LYS A 111 -3.82 -7.98 8.84
C LYS A 111 -3.73 -6.78 7.88
N GLY A 112 -2.59 -6.11 7.88
CA GLY A 112 -2.31 -5.01 6.96
C GLY A 112 -1.91 -5.53 5.57
N ILE A 113 -2.79 -5.35 4.59
CA ILE A 113 -2.54 -5.74 3.19
C ILE A 113 -2.33 -4.50 2.32
N VAL A 114 -1.19 -4.47 1.63
CA VAL A 114 -0.81 -3.40 0.71
C VAL A 114 -0.69 -3.97 -0.70
N LEU A 115 -1.30 -3.29 -1.67
CA LEU A 115 -1.16 -3.62 -3.08
C LEU A 115 -0.49 -2.47 -3.83
N VAL A 116 0.42 -2.80 -4.74
CA VAL A 116 1.14 -1.82 -5.57
C VAL A 116 1.08 -2.25 -7.02
N GLU A 117 0.57 -1.37 -7.87
CA GLU A 117 0.57 -1.49 -9.34
C GLU A 117 1.11 -0.20 -9.96
N GLY A 118 1.69 -0.30 -11.16
CA GLY A 118 2.17 0.85 -11.92
C GLY A 118 3.59 1.26 -11.59
N LEU A 119 4.47 0.30 -11.23
CA LEU A 119 5.89 0.57 -11.01
C LEU A 119 6.59 1.11 -12.27
N GLU A 120 6.07 0.73 -13.44
CA GLU A 120 6.46 1.24 -14.75
C GLU A 120 6.26 2.74 -14.84
N TYR A 121 5.11 3.21 -14.35
CA TYR A 121 4.78 4.61 -14.33
C TYR A 121 5.68 5.37 -13.35
N LEU A 122 5.99 4.78 -12.19
CA LEU A 122 7.00 5.34 -11.29
C LEU A 122 8.36 5.41 -11.97
N ARG A 123 8.74 4.40 -12.75
CA ARG A 123 10.02 4.31 -13.46
C ARG A 123 10.20 5.35 -14.55
N ILE A 124 9.11 5.80 -15.20
CA ILE A 124 9.13 6.93 -16.13
C ILE A 124 9.56 8.23 -15.43
N HIS A 125 9.23 8.38 -14.15
CA HIS A 125 9.45 9.62 -13.39
C HIS A 125 10.61 9.57 -12.41
N ASN A 126 11.19 8.39 -12.16
CA ASN A 126 12.22 8.18 -11.16
C ASN A 126 13.28 7.19 -11.66
N GLU A 127 14.50 7.32 -11.13
CA GLU A 127 15.52 6.31 -11.31
C GLU A 127 15.16 5.03 -10.53
N PHE A 128 15.49 3.86 -11.09
CA PHE A 128 15.21 2.57 -10.45
C PHE A 128 15.75 2.44 -9.01
N PRO A 129 16.97 2.89 -8.65
CA PRO A 129 17.45 2.81 -7.28
C PRO A 129 16.53 3.48 -6.25
N SER A 130 15.85 4.57 -6.64
CA SER A 130 14.89 5.26 -5.77
C SER A 130 13.62 4.44 -5.53
N ILE A 131 13.10 3.81 -6.58
CA ILE A 131 11.95 2.89 -6.51
C ILE A 131 12.32 1.65 -5.68
N ALA A 132 13.48 1.07 -5.95
CA ALA A 132 13.98 -0.10 -5.24
C ALA A 132 14.15 0.16 -3.73
N LYS A 133 14.71 1.32 -3.35
CA LYS A 133 14.82 1.73 -1.93
C LYS A 133 13.46 1.93 -1.27
N MET A 134 12.52 2.54 -1.97
CA MET A 134 11.15 2.71 -1.51
C MET A 134 10.48 1.34 -1.27
N MET A 135 10.53 0.45 -2.26
CA MET A 135 9.96 -0.90 -2.16
C MET A 135 10.60 -1.75 -1.06
N SER A 136 11.92 -1.66 -0.89
CA SER A 136 12.65 -2.30 0.22
C SER A 136 12.13 -1.82 1.57
N THR A 137 11.96 -0.50 1.73
CA THR A 137 11.44 0.08 2.97
C THR A 137 9.99 -0.35 3.23
N VAL A 138 9.16 -0.40 2.19
CA VAL A 138 7.78 -0.92 2.28
C VAL A 138 7.78 -2.39 2.72
N ARG A 139 8.62 -3.24 2.11
CA ARG A 139 8.78 -4.64 2.53
C ARG A 139 9.17 -4.75 4.00
N ASP A 140 10.15 -3.97 4.45
CA ASP A 140 10.62 -4.04 5.84
C ASP A 140 9.49 -3.70 6.83
N TYR A 141 8.63 -2.73 6.49
CA TYR A 141 7.42 -2.46 7.26
C TYR A 141 6.42 -3.61 7.21
N ILE A 142 6.21 -4.22 6.04
CA ILE A 142 5.29 -5.34 5.87
C ILE A 142 5.71 -6.54 6.73
N ILE A 143 7.00 -6.92 6.69
CA ILE A 143 7.54 -8.03 7.46
C ILE A 143 7.42 -7.75 8.96
N SER A 144 7.82 -6.56 9.42
CA SER A 144 7.77 -6.19 10.85
C SER A 144 6.35 -6.15 11.41
N ASN A 145 5.34 -5.89 10.58
CA ASN A 145 3.93 -5.84 10.98
C ASN A 145 3.16 -7.14 10.64
N LYS A 146 3.85 -8.21 10.20
CA LYS A 146 3.21 -9.47 9.74
C LYS A 146 2.11 -9.25 8.71
N GLY A 147 2.31 -8.24 7.85
CA GLY A 147 1.39 -7.88 6.78
C GLY A 147 1.62 -8.68 5.50
N ALA A 148 0.95 -8.24 4.43
CA ALA A 148 1.15 -8.76 3.08
C ALA A 148 1.34 -7.63 2.07
N LEU A 149 2.34 -7.77 1.20
CA LEU A 149 2.59 -6.89 0.06
C LEU A 149 2.33 -7.64 -1.24
N ILE A 150 1.41 -7.13 -2.04
CA ILE A 150 1.12 -7.64 -3.37
C ILE A 150 1.65 -6.63 -4.39
N VAL A 151 2.57 -7.05 -5.24
CA VAL A 151 3.12 -6.22 -6.32
C VAL A 151 2.63 -6.76 -7.64
N VAL A 152 1.81 -5.97 -8.33
CA VAL A 152 1.32 -6.29 -9.68
C VAL A 152 2.28 -5.66 -10.67
N ILE A 153 2.96 -6.50 -11.46
CA ILE A 153 3.94 -6.06 -12.45
C ILE A 153 3.87 -6.94 -13.68
N ASP A 154 3.87 -6.32 -14.85
CA ASP A 154 4.11 -7.04 -16.10
C ASP A 154 5.62 -7.25 -16.26
N LYS A 155 6.04 -8.50 -16.48
CA LYS A 155 7.46 -8.88 -16.66
C LYS A 155 8.13 -8.12 -17.80
N ASN A 156 7.36 -7.67 -18.78
CA ASN A 156 7.87 -6.94 -19.94
C ASN A 156 8.03 -5.44 -19.68
N ALA A 157 7.65 -4.96 -18.50
CA ALA A 157 7.46 -3.54 -18.26
C ALA A 157 8.59 -2.88 -17.43
N LEU A 158 9.45 -3.71 -16.83
CA LEU A 158 10.80 -3.32 -16.43
C LEU A 158 11.81 -4.04 -17.31
N ASP A 159 13.03 -3.49 -17.41
CA ASP A 159 14.11 -4.26 -17.99
C ASP A 159 14.43 -5.49 -17.12
N GLU A 160 14.98 -6.55 -17.75
CA GLU A 160 15.20 -7.84 -17.09
C GLU A 160 16.08 -7.72 -15.84
N ARG A 161 17.06 -6.80 -15.86
CA ARG A 161 17.98 -6.57 -14.74
C ARG A 161 17.25 -5.90 -13.58
N GLU A 162 16.49 -4.85 -13.85
CA GLU A 162 15.67 -4.13 -12.87
C GLU A 162 14.62 -5.06 -12.25
N TYR A 163 13.96 -5.89 -13.06
CA TYR A 163 13.00 -6.89 -12.58
C TYR A 163 13.66 -7.92 -11.63
N MET A 164 14.81 -8.48 -12.01
CA MET A 164 15.54 -9.44 -11.16
C MET A 164 16.03 -8.80 -9.86
N LEU A 165 16.51 -7.56 -9.91
CA LEU A 165 16.93 -6.82 -8.71
C LEU A 165 15.74 -6.55 -7.79
N LEU A 166 14.60 -6.14 -8.34
CA LEU A 166 13.38 -5.91 -7.57
C LEU A 166 12.92 -7.19 -6.88
N ARG A 167 12.90 -8.33 -7.59
CA ARG A 167 12.54 -9.63 -6.99
C ARG A 167 13.44 -9.97 -5.81
N ARG A 168 14.76 -9.86 -5.97
CA ARG A 168 15.73 -10.13 -4.89
C ARG A 168 15.58 -9.19 -3.69
N ILE A 169 15.12 -7.96 -3.92
CA ILE A 169 14.84 -6.98 -2.86
C ILE A 169 13.51 -7.27 -2.16
N LEU A 170 12.60 -8.02 -2.77
CA LEU A 170 11.28 -8.31 -2.24
C LEU A 170 11.15 -9.70 -1.61
N GLU A 171 11.94 -10.65 -2.09
CA GLU A 171 12.24 -11.93 -1.44
C GLU A 171 12.97 -11.74 -0.11
#